data_AF-A0A381QSZ8-F1
#
_entry.id   AF-A0A381QSZ8-F1
#
_cell.length_a   1.000
_cell.length_b   1.000
_cell.length_c   1.000
_cell.angle_alpha   90.00
_cell.angle_beta   90.00
_cell.angle_gamma   90.00
#
_symmetry.space_group_name_H-M   'P 1'
#
loop_
_entity.id
_entity.type
_entity.pdbx_description
1 polymer ?
#
loop_
_entity_poly.entity_id
_entity_poly.type
_entity_poly.pdbx_seq_one_letter_code
_entity_poly.pdbx_strand_id
1 'polypeptide(L)' 'MKDRIRGRFNVSVAETAYQDVWTRAQLSVALVTTDGASPDSVISKLDRFIEGEHRVVILSVDKVRY' A
#
# COMPACT_ATOMS: atom_id res chain seq x y z
N MET A 1 9.17 0.56 -4.75
CA MET A 1 8.12 0.93 -3.78
C MET A 1 7.50 -0.30 -3.13
N LYS A 2 7.01 -1.26 -3.92
CA LYS A 2 6.50 -2.57 -3.46
C LYS A 2 7.40 -3.24 -2.39
N ASP A 3 8.70 -3.39 -2.65
CA ASP A 3 9.60 -4.08 -1.71
C ASP A 3 9.80 -3.32 -0.40
N ARG A 4 9.77 -1.99 -0.45
CA ARG A 4 9.83 -1.15 0.76
C ARG A 4 8.58 -1.30 1.62
N ILE A 5 7.41 -1.41 0.99
CA ILE A 5 6.15 -1.69 1.69
C ILE A 5 6.22 -3.08 2.35
N ARG A 6 6.58 -4.12 1.60
CA ARG A 6 6.73 -5.49 2.12
C ARG A 6 7.73 -5.60 3.27
N GLY A 7 8.84 -4.86 3.19
CA GLY A 7 9.88 -4.89 4.22
C GLY A 7 9.53 -4.12 5.49
N ARG A 8 8.60 -3.15 5.43
CA ARG A 8 8.25 -2.29 6.56
C ARG A 8 6.96 -2.69 7.27
N PHE A 9 6.03 -3.29 6.54
CA PHE A 9 4.70 -3.65 7.04
C PHE A 9 4.46 -5.13 6.82
N ASN A 10 3.79 -5.78 7.77
CA ASN A 10 3.35 -7.17 7.64
C ASN A 10 2.13 -7.25 6.70
N VAL A 11 2.36 -7.00 5.41
CA VAL A 11 1.33 -6.93 4.38
C VAL A 11 1.79 -7.66 3.12
N SER A 12 0.82 -8.22 2.39
CA SER A 12 1.03 -8.64 1.02
C SER A 12 0.84 -7.45 0.10
N VAL A 13 1.75 -7.24 -0.86
CA VAL A 13 1.57 -6.23 -1.90
C VAL A 13 1.96 -6.77 -3.27
N ALA A 14 1.15 -6.42 -4.26
CA ALA A 14 1.32 -6.74 -5.66
C ALA A 14 1.10 -5.49 -6.51
N GLU A 15 1.71 -5.48 -7.69
CA GLU A 15 1.36 -4.52 -8.74
C GLU A 15 0.28 -5.16 -9.61
N THR A 16 -0.84 -4.46 -9.78
CA THR A 16 -2.08 -5.05 -10.31
C THR A 16 -2.62 -4.37 -11.57
N ALA A 17 -2.08 -3.22 -11.93
CA ALA A 17 -2.37 -2.55 -13.20
C ALA A 17 -1.23 -1.64 -13.64
N TYR A 18 -1.30 -1.18 -14.89
CA TYR A 18 -0.37 -0.25 -15.52
C TYR A 18 1.03 -0.82 -15.81
N GLN A 19 1.14 -2.14 -16.02
CA GLN A 19 2.42 -2.81 -16.30
C GLN A 19 3.07 -2.40 -17.63
N ASP A 20 2.28 -1.89 -18.59
CA ASP A 20 2.76 -1.43 -19.89
C ASP A 20 3.18 0.07 -19.90
N VAL A 21 3.07 0.77 -18.77
CA VAL A 21 3.45 2.19 -18.67
C VAL A 21 4.46 2.41 -17.54
N TRP A 22 5.43 3.27 -17.79
CA TRP A 22 6.56 3.50 -16.88
C TRP A 22 6.30 4.60 -15.84
N THR A 23 5.30 5.45 -16.06
CA THR A 23 4.97 6.60 -15.22
C THR A 23 3.88 6.33 -14.20
N ARG A 24 3.27 5.15 -14.22
CA ARG A 24 2.13 4.81 -13.35
C ARG A 24 2.21 3.36 -12.93
N ALA A 25 1.79 3.10 -11.70
CA ALA A 25 1.60 1.76 -11.18
C ALA A 25 0.34 1.75 -10.32
N GLN A 26 -0.36 0.62 -10.28
CA GLN A 26 -1.37 0.35 -9.26
C GLN A 26 -0.80 -0.70 -8.32
N LEU A 27 -0.73 -0.38 -7.03
CA LEU A 27 -0.35 -1.32 -5.99
C LEU A 27 -1.57 -1.74 -5.21
N SER A 28 -1.81 -3.05 -5.13
CA SER A 28 -2.82 -3.64 -4.25
C SER A 28 -2.13 -4.17 -3.00
N VAL A 29 -2.63 -3.75 -1.83
CA VAL A 29 -2.12 -4.15 -0.52
C VAL A 29 -3.20 -4.91 0.22
N ALA A 30 -2.86 -6.08 0.74
CA ALA A 30 -3.74 -6.91 1.55
C ALA A 30 -3.07 -7.19 2.91
N LEU A 31 -3.86 -7.08 3.98
CA LEU A 31 -3.43 -7.39 5.33
C LEU A 31 -4.52 -8.18 6.04
N VAL A 32 -4.10 -9.13 6.87
CA VAL A 32 -4.99 -9.90 7.74
C VAL A 32 -4.45 -9.72 9.15
N THR A 33 -5.31 -9.40 10.10
CA THR A 33 -4.95 -9.25 11.51
C THR A 33 -5.94 -9.99 12.37
N THR A 34 -5.44 -10.65 13.41
CA THR A 34 -6.23 -11.45 14.37
C THR A 34 -6.11 -10.93 15.79
N ASP A 35 -5.13 -10.06 16.08
CA ASP A 35 -4.85 -9.50 17.40
C ASP A 35 -4.90 -7.97 17.38
N GLY A 36 -4.73 -7.32 18.55
CA GLY A 36 -5.05 -5.91 18.86
C GLY A 36 -4.48 -4.80 17.96
N ALA A 37 -3.70 -5.12 16.93
CA ALA A 37 -3.40 -4.20 15.84
C ALA A 37 -4.64 -3.99 14.96
N SER A 38 -5.24 -2.81 15.06
CA SER A 38 -6.34 -2.41 14.17
C SER A 38 -5.86 -2.33 12.71
N PRO A 39 -6.59 -2.94 11.74
CA PRO A 39 -6.35 -2.78 10.31
C PRO A 39 -6.19 -1.32 9.89
N ASP A 40 -7.02 -0.43 10.46
CA ASP A 40 -6.98 1.01 10.23
C ASP A 40 -5.64 1.62 10.54
N SER A 41 -5.05 1.21 11.66
CA SER A 41 -3.78 1.76 12.13
C SER A 41 -2.66 1.40 11.15
N VAL A 42 -2.65 0.15 10.67
CA VAL A 42 -1.67 -0.32 9.69
C VAL A 42 -1.85 0.41 8.36
N ILE A 43 -3.09 0.51 7.85
CA ILE A 43 -3.38 1.23 6.59
C ILE A 43 -3.03 2.71 6.72
N SER A 44 -3.35 3.37 7.83
CA SER A 44 -3.03 4.78 8.05
C SER A 44 -1.52 5.04 8.11
N LYS A 45 -0.75 4.12 8.69
CA LYS A 45 0.73 4.19 8.70
C LYS A 45 1.30 3.93 7.30
N LEU A 46 0.69 3.03 6.54
CA LEU A 46 1.03 2.79 5.15
C LEU A 46 0.82 4.06 4.33
N ASP A 47 -0.37 4.67 4.38
CA ASP A 47 -0.69 5.90 3.63
C ASP A 47 0.35 6.99 3.90
N ARG A 48 0.61 7.31 5.18
CA ARG A 48 1.62 8.30 5.57
C ARG A 48 3.03 7.98 5.06
N PHE A 49 3.38 6.69 5.01
CA PHE A 49 4.67 6.26 4.49
C PHE A 49 4.78 6.47 2.98
N ILE A 50 3.68 6.29 2.24
CA ILE A 50 3.63 6.55 0.80
C ILE A 50 3.62 8.06 0.54
N GLU A 51 2.84 8.83 1.28
CA GLU A 51 2.76 10.30 1.16
C GLU A 51 4.11 10.98 1.45
N GLY A 52 4.91 10.41 2.36
CA GLY A 52 6.26 10.90 2.65
C GLY A 52 7.31 10.62 1.56
N GLU A 53 6.96 9.89 0.51
CA GLU A 53 7.88 9.57 -0.59
C GLU A 53 7.79 10.60 -1.71
N HIS A 54 8.69 11.58 -1.72
CA HIS A 54 8.69 12.70 -2.68
C HIS A 54 8.79 12.32 -4.17
N ARG A 55 9.15 11.07 -4.49
CA ARG A 55 9.27 10.58 -5.88
C ARG A 55 7.96 10.07 -6.46
N VAL A 56 6.91 9.91 -5.65
CA VAL A 56 5.62 9.37 -6.09
C VAL A 56 4.49 10.25 -5.59
N VAL A 57 3.38 10.21 -6.32
CA VAL A 57 2.14 10.88 -5.92
C VAL A 57 1.01 9.86 -5.91
N ILE A 58 0.17 9.93 -4.89
CA ILE A 58 -1.03 9.11 -4.81
C ILE A 58 -2.10 9.76 -5.70
N LEU A 59 -2.51 9.04 -6.75
CA LEU A 59 -3.53 9.54 -7.69
C LEU A 59 -4.95 9.15 -7.25
N SER A 60 -5.10 7.99 -6.62
CA SER A 60 -6.38 7.46 -6.15
C SER A 60 -6.12 6.33 -5.15
N VAL A 61 -7.05 6.15 -4.20
CA VAL A 61 -7.01 5.08 -3.20
C VAL A 61 -8.41 4.50 -3.08
N ASP A 62 -8.49 3.17 -3.18
CA ASP A 62 -9.71 2.41 -2.92
C ASP A 62 -9.47 1.51 -1.70
N LYS A 63 -10.38 1.54 -0.73
CA LYS A 63 -10.27 0.80 0.53
C LYS A 63 -11.53 -0.02 0.74
N VAL A 64 -11.36 -1.35 0.78
CA VAL A 64 -12.43 -2.30 1.05
C VAL A 64 -12.13 -3.05 2.33
N ARG A 65 -13.17 -3.30 3.14
CA ARG A 65 -13.13 -4.21 4.29
C ARG A 65 -13.95 -5.44 4.00
N TYR A 66 -13.44 -6.56 4.49
CA TYR A 66 -14.09 -7.86 4.48
C TYR A 66 -14.37 -8.29 5.92
#